data_AF-A0A139CNZ6-F1
#
_entry.id   AF-A0A139CNZ6-F1
#
_cell.length_a   1.000
_cell.length_b   1.000
_cell.length_c   1.000
_cell.angle_alpha   90.00
_cell.angle_beta   90.00
_cell.angle_gamma   90.00
#
_symmetry.space_group_name_H-M   'P 1'
#
loop_
_entity.id
_entity.type
_entity.pdbx_description
1 polymer ?
#
loop_
_entity_poly.entity_id
_entity_poly.type
_entity_poly.pdbx_seq_one_letter_code
_entity_poly.pdbx_strand_id
1 'polypeptide(L)'
;MEKDNDYWSGHKLDFIPSQLSERISELENCTQTEVSESQVSDQDDYFLAEAKKSKNLLIITNFLSSDFKPVLTELVKEDTQISLIVSEKLYEKIVQEQYLDLADIIEIKEIQVYLYPDEIELGSFILTDEKLMLRLLTLEGDYDNKRMTCSGASALEWGKEVFEYYLKDSLSPDDID
;
A
#
# COMPACT_ATOMS: atom_id res chain seq x y z
N MET A 1 0.10 27.81 -13.19
CA MET A 1 -0.72 26.71 -12.64
C MET A 1 0.21 25.51 -12.68
N GLU A 2 1.09 25.41 -11.69
CA GLU A 2 2.19 24.43 -11.63
C GLU A 2 2.35 24.06 -10.15
N LYS A 3 1.65 23.01 -9.70
CA LYS A 3 1.90 22.43 -8.37
C LYS A 3 1.84 20.90 -8.30
N ASP A 4 1.51 20.20 -9.40
CA ASP A 4 1.31 18.74 -9.36
C ASP A 4 2.35 17.90 -10.11
N ASN A 5 3.44 18.49 -10.63
CA ASN A 5 4.35 17.77 -11.54
C ASN A 5 5.71 17.37 -10.94
N ASP A 6 5.99 17.67 -9.66
CA ASP A 6 7.28 17.34 -9.03
C ASP A 6 7.31 15.92 -8.45
N TYR A 7 6.22 15.46 -7.82
CA TYR A 7 6.18 14.13 -7.22
C TYR A 7 6.36 13.04 -8.28
N TRP A 8 5.48 12.98 -9.28
CA TRP A 8 5.48 11.90 -10.26
C TRP A 8 6.75 11.85 -11.12
N SER A 9 7.36 13.00 -11.41
CA SER A 9 8.58 13.07 -12.23
C SER A 9 9.86 12.68 -11.48
N GLY A 10 9.85 12.77 -10.14
CA GLY A 10 10.97 12.37 -9.27
C GLY A 10 10.90 10.93 -8.78
N HIS A 11 9.92 10.14 -9.20
CA HIS A 11 9.67 8.79 -8.71
C HIS A 11 9.49 7.77 -9.83
N LYS A 12 9.75 6.50 -9.50
CA LYS A 12 9.48 5.37 -10.39
C LYS A 12 7.99 5.15 -10.59
N LEU A 13 7.58 4.95 -11.84
CA LEU A 13 6.21 4.66 -12.27
C LEU A 13 6.12 3.39 -13.13
N ASP A 14 7.24 2.71 -13.36
CA ASP A 14 7.34 1.45 -14.09
C ASP A 14 6.78 0.25 -13.31
N PHE A 15 6.39 0.45 -12.05
CA PHE A 15 5.67 -0.53 -11.23
C PHE A 15 4.26 -0.84 -11.75
N ILE A 16 3.70 0.01 -12.62
CA ILE A 16 2.37 -0.15 -13.23
C ILE A 16 2.45 -0.19 -14.76
N PRO A 17 1.48 -0.85 -15.41
CA PRO A 17 1.38 -0.86 -16.87
C PRO A 17 1.16 0.54 -17.45
N SER A 18 1.61 0.75 -18.69
CA SER A 18 1.62 2.07 -19.33
C SER A 18 0.23 2.73 -19.36
N GLN A 19 -0.83 1.93 -19.53
CA GLN A 19 -2.22 2.40 -19.52
C GLN A 19 -2.61 3.07 -18.20
N LEU A 20 -2.09 2.60 -17.06
CA LEU A 20 -2.32 3.22 -15.74
C LEU A 20 -1.41 4.43 -15.55
N SER A 21 -0.16 4.37 -16.03
CA SER A 21 0.77 5.49 -15.93
C SER A 21 0.28 6.73 -16.69
N GLU A 22 -0.35 6.55 -17.86
CA GLU A 22 -0.89 7.64 -18.69
C GLU A 22 -2.10 8.34 -18.03
N ARG A 23 -2.74 7.66 -17.08
CA ARG A 23 -3.94 8.13 -16.36
C ARG A 23 -3.64 8.77 -15.00
N ILE A 24 -2.37 8.90 -14.62
CA ILE A 24 -2.00 9.57 -13.35
C ILE A 24 -2.50 11.02 -13.31
N SER A 25 -2.58 11.70 -14.46
CA SER A 25 -3.15 13.06 -14.53
C SER A 25 -4.66 13.11 -14.27
N GLU A 26 -5.35 11.97 -14.27
CA GLU A 26 -6.78 11.86 -13.93
C GLU A 26 -7.01 11.78 -12.41
N LEU A 27 -5.94 11.59 -11.62
CA LEU A 27 -6.05 11.52 -10.17
C LEU A 27 -6.45 12.88 -9.59
N GLU A 28 -7.56 12.88 -8.85
CA GLU A 28 -8.14 14.10 -8.28
C GLU A 28 -7.69 14.33 -6.83
N ASN A 29 -7.75 15.60 -6.41
CA ASN A 29 -7.54 16.03 -5.03
C ASN A 29 -6.27 15.46 -4.38
N CYS A 30 -5.21 15.35 -5.18
CA CYS A 30 -3.93 14.83 -4.72
C CYS A 30 -3.19 15.87 -3.87
N THR A 31 -2.68 15.42 -2.73
CA THR A 31 -1.85 16.22 -1.84
C THR A 31 -0.56 15.46 -1.51
N GLN A 32 0.57 16.11 -1.74
CA GLN A 32 1.87 15.61 -1.31
C GLN A 32 2.10 16.01 0.14
N THR A 33 2.49 15.05 0.97
CA THR A 33 2.97 15.33 2.32
C THR A 33 4.37 14.76 2.50
N GLU A 34 5.27 15.57 3.04
CA GLU A 34 6.59 15.11 3.45
C GLU A 34 6.53 14.74 4.94
N VAL A 35 6.92 13.50 5.26
CA VAL A 35 6.89 13.00 6.63
C VAL A 35 8.30 13.06 7.19
N SER A 36 8.57 14.04 8.06
CA SER A 36 9.82 14.03 8.83
C SER A 36 9.83 12.89 9.84
N GLU A 37 11.01 12.43 10.26
CA GLU A 37 11.14 11.37 11.28
C GLU A 37 10.35 11.68 12.56
N SER A 38 10.30 12.97 12.96
CA SER A 38 9.54 13.42 14.13
C SER A 38 8.01 13.38 13.97
N GLN A 39 7.50 13.21 12.75
CA GLN A 39 6.07 13.28 12.41
C GLN A 39 5.51 11.95 11.92
N VAL A 40 6.33 10.88 11.88
CA VAL A 40 5.90 9.54 11.46
C VAL A 40 4.72 9.07 12.30
N SER A 41 4.81 9.19 13.63
CA SER A 41 3.72 8.79 14.54
C SER A 41 2.41 9.53 14.25
N ASP A 42 2.45 10.85 14.09
CA ASP A 42 1.25 11.67 13.84
C ASP A 42 0.57 11.31 12.50
N GLN A 43 1.37 10.99 11.50
CA GLN A 43 0.92 10.57 10.18
C GLN A 43 0.29 9.18 10.20
N ASP A 44 0.92 8.25 10.91
CA ASP A 44 0.41 6.89 11.04
C ASP A 44 -0.88 6.88 11.87
N ASP A 45 -1.01 7.75 12.89
CA ASP A 45 -2.24 7.99 13.64
C ASP A 45 -3.36 8.56 12.76
N TYR A 46 -3.04 9.57 11.92
CA TYR A 46 -4.00 10.13 10.96
C TYR A 46 -4.47 9.06 9.97
N PHE A 47 -3.52 8.32 9.38
CA PHE A 47 -3.84 7.25 8.45
C PHE A 47 -4.71 6.18 9.10
N LEU A 48 -4.37 5.73 10.31
CA LEU A 48 -5.13 4.76 11.07
C LEU A 48 -6.56 5.26 11.35
N ALA A 49 -6.72 6.53 11.75
CA ALA A 49 -8.03 7.13 11.99
C ALA A 49 -8.91 7.18 10.73
N GLU A 50 -8.31 7.35 9.55
CA GLU A 50 -9.02 7.32 8.27
C GLU A 50 -9.33 5.89 7.83
N ALA A 51 -8.37 4.97 7.97
CA ALA A 51 -8.55 3.56 7.62
C ALA A 51 -9.64 2.90 8.45
N LYS A 52 -9.76 3.22 9.75
CA LYS A 52 -10.85 2.75 10.64
C LYS A 52 -12.25 3.15 10.20
N LYS A 53 -12.40 4.16 9.34
CA LYS A 53 -13.71 4.57 8.79
C LYS A 53 -14.12 3.73 7.58
N SER A 54 -13.19 2.97 7.02
CA SER A 54 -13.38 2.19 5.80
C SER A 54 -13.74 0.76 6.14
N LYS A 55 -14.60 0.16 5.33
CA LYS A 55 -14.95 -1.26 5.43
C LYS A 55 -13.93 -2.14 4.74
N ASN A 56 -13.25 -1.61 3.73
CA ASN A 56 -12.26 -2.32 2.94
C ASN A 56 -10.95 -1.55 2.93
N LEU A 57 -9.86 -2.29 3.05
CA LEU A 57 -8.52 -1.78 2.93
C LEU A 57 -7.73 -2.67 1.99
N LEU A 58 -7.23 -2.11 0.88
CA LEU A 58 -6.34 -2.80 -0.04
C LEU A 58 -4.92 -2.29 0.16
N ILE A 59 -3.97 -3.19 0.38
CA ILE A 59 -2.58 -2.85 0.68
C ILE A 59 -1.68 -3.60 -0.28
N ILE A 60 -0.70 -2.90 -0.86
CA ILE A 60 0.42 -3.51 -1.58
C ILE A 60 1.69 -2.98 -0.92
N THR A 61 2.54 -3.86 -0.43
CA THR A 61 3.77 -3.45 0.25
C THR A 61 4.91 -4.43 0.03
N ASN A 62 6.12 -3.90 -0.10
CA ASN A 62 7.37 -4.66 -0.08
C ASN A 62 8.17 -4.42 1.22
N PHE A 63 7.53 -3.80 2.23
CA PHE A 63 8.14 -3.42 3.49
C PHE A 63 7.18 -3.63 4.67
N LEU A 64 7.74 -3.97 5.83
CA LEU A 64 7.02 -4.10 7.09
C LEU A 64 7.71 -3.24 8.14
N SER A 65 6.96 -2.29 8.70
CA SER A 65 7.38 -1.54 9.89
C SER A 65 7.01 -2.29 11.17
N SER A 66 7.59 -1.86 12.30
CA SER A 66 7.23 -2.35 13.62
C SER A 66 5.75 -2.20 13.96
N ASP A 67 5.09 -1.17 13.40
CA ASP A 67 3.71 -0.81 13.72
C ASP A 67 2.69 -1.53 12.83
N PHE A 68 3.15 -2.30 11.84
CA PHE A 68 2.28 -3.04 10.93
C PHE A 68 1.32 -3.96 11.69
N LYS A 69 1.82 -4.67 12.72
CA LYS A 69 0.99 -5.54 13.57
C LYS A 69 -0.09 -4.82 14.35
N PRO A 70 0.26 -3.85 15.23
CA PRO A 70 -0.74 -3.07 15.96
C PRO A 70 -1.82 -2.47 15.04
N VAL A 71 -1.41 -1.88 13.92
CA VAL A 71 -2.30 -1.19 12.98
C VAL A 71 -3.32 -2.16 12.38
N LEU A 72 -2.89 -3.28 11.78
CA LEU A 72 -3.82 -4.24 11.18
C LEU A 72 -4.74 -4.88 12.22
N THR A 73 -4.21 -5.19 13.40
CA THR A 73 -5.02 -5.75 14.51
C THR A 73 -6.11 -4.78 14.95
N GLU A 74 -5.81 -3.49 14.99
CA GLU A 74 -6.79 -2.48 15.38
C GLU A 74 -7.85 -2.26 14.30
N LEU A 75 -7.48 -2.30 13.03
CA LEU A 75 -8.41 -2.20 11.91
C LEU A 75 -9.38 -3.39 11.85
N VAL A 76 -8.88 -4.60 12.07
CA VAL A 76 -9.73 -5.80 12.14
C VAL A 76 -10.75 -5.71 13.28
N LYS A 77 -10.37 -5.15 14.45
CA LYS A 77 -11.30 -4.93 15.57
C LYS A 77 -12.43 -3.95 15.25
N GLU A 78 -12.21 -3.06 14.30
CA GLU A 78 -13.21 -2.12 13.78
C GLU A 78 -13.95 -2.70 12.55
N ASP A 79 -13.96 -4.03 12.40
CA ASP A 79 -14.64 -4.78 11.33
C ASP A 79 -14.14 -4.43 9.90
N THR A 80 -12.92 -3.92 9.77
CA THR A 80 -12.30 -3.65 8.45
C THR A 80 -11.81 -4.95 7.80
N GLN A 81 -12.23 -5.19 6.56
CA GLN A 81 -11.70 -6.28 5.72
C GLN A 81 -10.43 -5.81 5.02
N ILE A 82 -9.37 -6.61 5.08
CA ILE A 82 -8.05 -6.24 4.57
C ILE A 82 -7.66 -7.23 3.47
N SER A 83 -7.25 -6.73 2.32
CA SER A 83 -6.60 -7.51 1.26
C SER A 83 -5.17 -7.01 1.11
N LEU A 84 -4.21 -7.88 1.38
CA LEU A 84 -2.80 -7.57 1.48
C LEU A 84 -2.03 -8.33 0.40
N ILE A 85 -1.41 -7.59 -0.52
CA ILE A 85 -0.45 -8.13 -1.48
C ILE A 85 0.97 -7.84 -0.97
N VAL A 86 1.77 -8.90 -0.86
CA VAL A 86 3.20 -8.85 -0.52
C VAL A 86 4.01 -9.66 -1.53
N SER A 87 5.29 -9.36 -1.69
CA SER A 87 6.17 -10.23 -2.48
C SER A 87 6.35 -11.58 -1.80
N GLU A 88 6.51 -12.66 -2.58
CA GLU A 88 6.83 -14.00 -2.05
C GLU A 88 8.04 -13.95 -1.11
N LYS A 89 9.09 -13.22 -1.52
CA LYS A 89 10.31 -13.04 -0.73
C LYS A 89 10.07 -12.33 0.61
N LEU A 90 9.17 -11.35 0.66
CA LEU A 90 8.81 -10.70 1.93
C LEU A 90 8.03 -11.67 2.82
N TYR A 91 7.10 -12.44 2.24
CA TYR A 91 6.34 -13.45 2.96
C TYR A 91 7.23 -14.55 3.53
N GLU A 92 8.17 -15.08 2.74
CA GLU A 92 9.16 -16.04 3.20
C GLU A 92 9.95 -15.50 4.39
N LYS A 93 10.37 -14.22 4.36
CA LYS A 93 11.04 -13.60 5.51
C LYS A 93 10.15 -13.55 6.74
N ILE A 94 8.87 -13.17 6.60
CA ILE A 94 7.91 -13.15 7.71
C ILE A 94 7.83 -14.52 8.38
N VAL A 95 7.66 -15.57 7.57
CA VAL A 95 7.42 -16.94 8.04
C VAL A 95 8.71 -17.62 8.52
N GLN A 96 9.82 -17.50 7.78
CA GLN A 96 11.07 -18.22 8.05
C GLN A 96 11.95 -17.52 9.09
N GLU A 97 12.00 -16.19 9.10
CA GLU A 97 12.86 -15.45 10.05
C GLU A 97 12.20 -15.27 11.43
N GLN A 98 11.06 -15.94 11.67
CA GLN A 98 10.35 -15.87 12.95
C GLN A 98 10.09 -14.43 13.38
N TYR A 99 9.58 -13.60 12.46
CA TYR A 99 8.74 -12.47 12.87
C TYR A 99 7.45 -13.06 13.45
N LEU A 100 7.56 -13.75 14.59
CA LEU A 100 6.49 -14.51 15.25
C LEU A 100 5.26 -13.63 15.46
N ASP A 101 5.50 -12.33 15.63
CA ASP A 101 4.44 -11.36 15.75
C ASP A 101 3.62 -11.19 14.47
N LEU A 102 4.23 -11.22 13.30
CA LEU A 102 3.56 -11.00 12.01
C LEU A 102 2.92 -12.28 11.44
N ALA A 103 3.43 -13.46 11.80
CA ALA A 103 2.86 -14.74 11.37
C ALA A 103 1.41 -14.94 11.88
N ASP A 104 1.10 -14.51 13.10
CA ASP A 104 -0.28 -14.60 13.61
C ASP A 104 -1.27 -13.69 12.86
N ILE A 105 -0.78 -12.62 12.21
CA ILE A 105 -1.63 -11.65 11.49
C ILE A 105 -2.13 -12.25 10.18
N ILE A 106 -1.26 -12.95 9.46
CA ILE A 106 -1.61 -13.56 8.18
C ILE A 106 -2.63 -14.69 8.35
N GLU A 107 -2.79 -15.22 9.57
CA GLU A 107 -3.82 -16.21 9.93
C GLU A 107 -5.16 -15.58 10.35
N ILE A 108 -5.25 -14.24 10.47
CA ILE A 108 -6.49 -13.56 10.83
C ILE A 108 -7.46 -13.62 9.65
N LYS A 109 -8.66 -14.13 9.89
CA LYS A 109 -9.69 -14.38 8.86
C LYS A 109 -10.07 -13.12 8.05
N GLU A 110 -10.09 -11.96 8.69
CA GLU A 110 -10.41 -10.67 8.07
C GLU A 110 -9.27 -10.12 7.19
N ILE A 111 -8.11 -10.76 7.20
CA ILE A 111 -6.93 -10.40 6.42
C ILE A 111 -6.70 -11.48 5.37
N GLN A 112 -6.94 -11.13 4.11
CA GLN A 112 -6.63 -11.98 2.96
C GLN A 112 -5.26 -11.61 2.43
N VAL A 113 -4.34 -12.56 2.44
CA VAL A 113 -2.97 -12.37 1.96
C VAL A 113 -2.83 -12.98 0.56
N TYR A 114 -2.13 -12.26 -0.31
CA TYR A 114 -1.82 -12.67 -1.67
C TYR A 114 -0.31 -12.49 -1.90
N LEU A 115 0.32 -13.50 -2.48
CA LEU A 115 1.74 -13.49 -2.77
C LEU A 115 1.97 -13.15 -4.24
N TYR A 116 2.64 -12.04 -4.47
CA TYR A 116 3.08 -11.63 -5.79
C TYR A 116 4.45 -12.27 -6.08
N PRO A 117 4.61 -12.99 -7.21
CA PRO A 117 5.79 -13.81 -7.48
C PRO A 117 7.04 -12.99 -7.80
N ASP A 118 6.86 -11.75 -8.26
CA ASP A 118 7.95 -10.86 -8.64
C ASP A 118 8.24 -9.81 -7.55
N GLU A 119 9.32 -9.04 -7.73
CA GLU A 119 9.61 -7.90 -6.86
C GLU A 119 8.58 -6.77 -7.07
N ILE A 120 8.12 -6.21 -5.96
CA ILE A 120 7.22 -5.05 -5.97
C ILE A 120 8.08 -3.78 -5.94
N GLU A 121 8.24 -3.11 -7.09
CA GLU A 121 8.96 -1.84 -7.21
C GLU A 121 8.13 -0.61 -6.76
N LEU A 122 7.38 -0.79 -5.67
CA LEU A 122 6.49 0.20 -5.08
C LEU A 122 6.77 0.26 -3.58
N GLY A 123 6.99 1.46 -3.04
CA GLY A 123 7.35 1.62 -1.63
C GLY A 123 6.20 1.18 -0.70
N SER A 124 5.03 1.80 -0.86
CA SER A 124 3.78 1.32 -0.26
C SER A 124 2.57 1.89 -0.99
N PHE A 125 1.52 1.10 -1.07
CA PHE A 125 0.22 1.47 -1.61
C PHE A 125 -0.85 1.10 -0.60
N ILE A 126 -1.75 2.04 -0.32
CA ILE A 126 -2.91 1.78 0.51
C ILE A 126 -4.13 2.45 -0.11
N LEU A 127 -5.17 1.67 -0.34
CA LEU A 127 -6.47 2.14 -0.81
C LEU A 127 -7.54 1.84 0.23
N THR A 128 -8.20 2.91 0.67
CA THR A 128 -9.39 2.85 1.52
C THR A 128 -10.65 3.07 0.70
N ASP A 129 -11.83 3.05 1.32
CA ASP A 129 -13.08 3.36 0.62
C ASP A 129 -13.14 4.83 0.13
N GLU A 130 -12.30 5.73 0.67
CA GLU A 130 -12.33 7.18 0.39
C GLU A 130 -11.01 7.75 -0.15
N LYS A 131 -9.87 7.11 0.11
CA LYS A 131 -8.55 7.65 -0.24
C LYS A 131 -7.60 6.60 -0.80
N LEU A 132 -6.78 7.07 -1.74
CA LEU A 132 -5.58 6.38 -2.21
C LEU A 132 -4.36 7.06 -1.59
N MET A 133 -3.47 6.30 -0.98
CA MET A 133 -2.17 6.76 -0.50
C MET A 133 -1.05 5.95 -1.14
N LEU A 134 -0.04 6.66 -1.64
CA LEU A 134 1.13 6.12 -2.30
C LEU A 134 2.40 6.64 -1.63
N ARG A 135 3.37 5.75 -1.47
CA ARG A 135 4.76 6.07 -1.21
C ARG A 135 5.57 5.39 -2.31
N LEU A 136 6.00 6.16 -3.29
CA LEU A 136 6.76 5.66 -4.41
C LEU A 136 8.26 5.59 -4.07
N LEU A 137 8.99 4.79 -4.83
CA LEU A 137 10.45 4.81 -4.80
C LEU A 137 10.96 5.99 -5.63
N THR A 138 12.06 6.61 -5.21
CA THR A 138 12.75 7.61 -6.03
C THR A 138 13.25 6.97 -7.33
N LEU A 139 13.70 7.79 -8.29
CA LEU A 139 14.30 7.28 -9.53
C LEU A 139 15.52 6.38 -9.28
N GLU A 140 16.24 6.60 -8.18
CA GLU A 140 17.36 5.80 -7.72
C GLU A 140 16.93 4.47 -7.06
N GLY A 141 15.64 4.30 -6.77
CA GLY A 141 15.07 3.12 -6.12
C GLY A 141 15.02 3.20 -4.60
N ASP A 142 15.26 4.37 -4.00
CA ASP A 142 15.24 4.56 -2.56
C ASP A 142 13.82 4.88 -2.05
N TYR A 143 13.58 4.60 -0.77
CA TYR A 143 12.34 5.00 -0.11
C TYR A 143 12.34 6.52 0.13
N ASP A 144 11.42 7.25 -0.50
CA ASP A 144 11.21 8.68 -0.23
C ASP A 144 10.46 8.87 1.11
N ASN A 145 10.67 9.97 1.81
CA ASN A 145 9.86 10.40 2.96
C ASN A 145 8.56 11.09 2.52
N LYS A 146 8.39 11.36 1.22
CA LYS A 146 7.17 11.92 0.63
C LYS A 146 6.12 10.85 0.36
N ARG A 147 4.88 11.17 0.72
CA ARG A 147 3.67 10.40 0.43
C ARG A 147 2.73 11.24 -0.42
N MET A 148 2.05 10.60 -1.38
CA MET A 148 0.98 11.20 -2.16
C MET A 148 -0.36 10.65 -1.68
N THR A 149 -1.32 11.51 -1.36
CA THR A 149 -2.69 11.10 -1.00
C THR A 149 -3.68 11.73 -1.96
N CYS A 150 -4.43 10.90 -2.67
CA CYS A 150 -5.44 11.33 -3.64
C CYS A 150 -6.83 10.85 -3.21
N SER A 151 -7.87 11.53 -3.68
CA SER A 151 -9.26 11.20 -3.35
C SER A 151 -10.22 11.61 -4.46
N GLY A 152 -11.39 11.01 -4.50
CA GLY A 152 -12.36 11.18 -5.59
C GLY A 152 -12.44 9.94 -6.47
N ALA A 153 -13.48 9.89 -7.30
CA ALA A 153 -13.86 8.67 -8.02
C ALA A 153 -12.73 8.14 -8.91
N SER A 154 -12.09 9.03 -9.69
CA SER A 154 -10.99 8.66 -10.60
C SER A 154 -9.79 8.10 -9.85
N ALA A 155 -9.46 8.65 -8.67
CA ALA A 155 -8.34 8.17 -7.86
C ALA A 155 -8.61 6.79 -7.24
N LEU A 156 -9.85 6.55 -6.81
CA LEU A 156 -10.27 5.27 -6.24
C LEU A 156 -10.37 4.19 -7.31
N GLU A 157 -10.88 4.53 -8.49
CA GLU A 157 -10.95 3.62 -9.63
C GLU A 157 -9.54 3.24 -10.11
N TRP A 158 -8.67 4.23 -10.32
CA TRP A 158 -7.27 3.99 -10.67
C TRP A 158 -6.55 3.12 -9.64
N GLY A 159 -6.76 3.38 -8.34
CA GLY A 159 -6.19 2.57 -7.27
C GLY A 159 -6.66 1.11 -7.31
N LYS A 160 -7.95 0.86 -7.58
CA LYS A 160 -8.48 -0.50 -7.75
C LYS A 160 -7.84 -1.21 -8.94
N GLU A 161 -7.71 -0.52 -10.07
CA GLU A 161 -7.08 -1.10 -11.26
C GLU A 161 -5.60 -1.46 -11.02
N VAL A 162 -4.86 -0.62 -10.27
CA VAL A 162 -3.49 -0.95 -9.82
C VAL A 162 -3.49 -2.20 -8.94
N PHE A 163 -4.39 -2.28 -7.96
CA PHE A 163 -4.47 -3.44 -7.08
C PHE A 163 -4.83 -4.72 -7.84
N GLU A 164 -5.81 -4.66 -8.74
CA GLU A 164 -6.22 -5.77 -9.60
C GLU A 164 -5.10 -6.24 -10.54
N TYR A 165 -4.27 -5.32 -11.04
CA TYR A 165 -3.09 -5.65 -11.83
C TYR A 165 -2.12 -6.57 -11.07
N TYR A 166 -1.78 -6.23 -9.83
CA TYR A 166 -0.92 -7.08 -8.99
C TYR A 166 -1.64 -8.37 -8.56
N LEU A 167 -2.92 -8.28 -8.20
CA LEU A 167 -3.69 -9.42 -7.72
C LEU A 167 -3.80 -10.53 -8.78
N LYS A 168 -3.95 -10.14 -10.05
CA LYS A 168 -4.13 -11.08 -11.17
C LYS A 168 -3.02 -12.13 -11.26
N ASP A 169 -1.78 -11.72 -11.00
CA ASP A 169 -0.62 -12.60 -11.06
C ASP A 169 -0.16 -13.06 -9.66
N SER A 170 -0.96 -12.77 -8.62
CA SER A 170 -0.70 -13.23 -7.25
C SER A 170 -1.43 -14.54 -6.92
N LEU A 171 -0.90 -15.29 -5.95
CA LEU A 171 -1.50 -16.54 -5.45
C LEU A 171 -1.88 -16.42 -3.97
N SER A 172 -2.89 -17.19 -3.54
CA SER A 172 -3.12 -17.38 -2.10
C SER A 172 -1.97 -18.21 -1.52
N PRO A 173 -1.49 -17.92 -0.29
CA PRO A 173 -0.53 -18.79 0.39
C PRO A 173 -0.99 -20.25 0.49
N ASP A 174 -2.31 -20.49 0.55
CA ASP A 174 -2.90 -21.83 0.60
C ASP A 174 -2.82 -22.60 -0.73
N ASP A 175 -2.57 -21.91 -1.84
CA ASP A 175 -2.49 -22.49 -3.19
C ASP A 175 -1.04 -22.85 -3.60
N ILE A 176 -0.07 -22.67 -2.69
CA ILE A 176 1.35 -22.95 -2.92
C ILE A 176 1.67 -24.35 -2.40
N ASP A 177 1.92 -25.28 -3.33
CA ASP A 177 2.26 -26.70 -3.09
C ASP A 177 3.60 -26.92 -2.36
#